data_AF-A0A1L7XWX2-F1
#
_entry.id   AF-A0A1L7XWX2-F1
#
_cell.length_a   1.000
_cell.length_b   1.000
_cell.length_c   1.000
_cell.angle_alpha   90.00
_cell.angle_beta   90.00
_cell.angle_gamma   90.00
#
_symmetry.space_group_name_H-M   'P 1'
#
loop_
_entity.id
_entity.type
_entity.pdbx_description
1 polymer ?
#
loop_
_entity_poly.entity_id
_entity_poly.type
_entity_poly.pdbx_seq_one_letter_code
_entity_poly.pdbx_strand_id
1 'polypeptide(L)'
;MLTMKCLQSPVDRESCNYMHCLGLNYKNHAKGGGFPLPQVPILFTKSRSALIAYPATVNIPKCAQDETSDYESELCLVTCKTGRDISEQGALDHVLGYTVSDYISARTLQIITNQWSYSKGLDSSCPLGPVLVASSVIRDPQTLAIKGFYNGQNVQDGHIYQEADLMLIAKNDLRSRNDLFDRNTSWNRTLSKFESSA
;
A
#
# COMPACT_ATOMS: atom_id res chain seq x y z
N MET A 1 -4.94 23.02 -29.51
CA MET A 1 -4.87 21.68 -28.89
C MET A 1 -4.08 21.82 -27.60
N LEU A 2 -4.66 21.45 -26.45
CA LEU A 2 -3.94 21.49 -25.16
C LEU A 2 -3.20 20.17 -24.97
N THR A 3 -1.96 20.23 -24.46
CA THR A 3 -1.14 19.05 -24.18
C THR A 3 -0.79 19.02 -22.70
N MET A 4 -1.08 17.90 -22.03
CA MET A 4 -0.70 17.70 -20.62
C MET A 4 0.76 17.27 -20.56
N LYS A 5 1.62 18.09 -19.92
CA LYS A 5 3.06 17.82 -19.82
C LYS A 5 3.41 16.77 -18.78
N CYS A 6 2.72 16.80 -17.63
CA CYS A 6 2.99 15.91 -16.51
C CYS A 6 1.72 15.76 -15.67
N LEU A 7 1.43 14.53 -15.25
CA LEU A 7 0.42 14.24 -14.24
C LEU A 7 1.10 14.25 -12.86
N GLN A 8 0.50 14.95 -11.90
CA GLN A 8 0.99 14.98 -10.52
C GLN A 8 0.38 13.83 -9.72
N SER A 9 1.03 13.49 -8.60
CA SER A 9 0.50 12.52 -7.65
C SER A 9 -0.84 13.02 -7.08
N PRO A 10 -1.82 12.13 -6.85
CA PRO A 10 -3.06 12.49 -6.15
C PRO A 10 -2.83 12.99 -4.71
N VAL A 11 -1.67 12.68 -4.12
CA VAL A 11 -1.23 13.21 -2.84
C VAL A 11 0.13 13.87 -2.99
N ASP A 12 0.20 15.16 -2.66
CA ASP A 12 1.46 15.90 -2.64
C ASP A 12 2.34 15.47 -1.46
N ARG A 13 3.66 15.54 -1.65
CA ARG A 13 4.65 15.11 -0.66
C ARG A 13 4.57 15.87 0.66
N GLU A 14 4.22 17.16 0.62
CA GLU A 14 4.17 18.00 1.82
C GLU A 14 2.93 17.73 2.68
N SER A 15 1.80 17.39 2.05
CA SER A 15 0.60 16.93 2.75
C SER A 15 0.66 15.47 3.15
N CYS A 16 1.63 14.70 2.66
CA CYS A 16 1.86 13.32 3.04
C CYS A 16 2.68 13.25 4.34
N ASN A 17 1.99 13.33 5.47
CA ASN A 17 2.64 13.32 6.78
C ASN A 17 3.23 11.97 7.15
N TYR A 18 2.52 10.89 6.81
CA TYR A 18 2.91 9.54 7.17
C TYR A 18 2.31 8.51 6.20
N MET A 19 3.09 7.49 5.89
CA MET A 19 2.69 6.37 5.03
C MET A 19 2.80 5.08 5.82
N HIS A 20 1.65 4.53 6.22
CA HIS A 20 1.59 3.20 6.80
C HIS A 20 1.47 2.16 5.69
N CYS A 21 2.30 1.13 5.80
CA CYS A 21 2.30 0.01 4.89
C CYS A 21 2.10 -1.27 5.70
N LEU A 22 1.30 -2.17 5.14
CA LEU A 22 1.18 -3.54 5.59
C LEU A 22 2.13 -4.41 4.78
N GLY A 23 2.55 -5.54 5.35
CA GLY A 23 3.26 -6.54 4.58
C GLY A 23 2.87 -7.95 4.98
N LEU A 24 3.09 -8.88 4.04
CA LEU A 24 2.62 -10.26 4.08
C LEU A 24 1.10 -10.36 4.27
N ASN A 25 0.33 -9.39 3.74
CA ASN A 25 -1.14 -9.42 3.82
C ASN A 25 -1.80 -10.12 2.63
N TYR A 26 -0.99 -10.53 1.65
CA TYR A 26 -1.33 -11.51 0.63
C TYR A 26 -0.84 -12.90 1.05
N LYS A 27 -1.75 -13.86 1.32
CA LYS A 27 -1.37 -15.23 1.72
C LYS A 27 -0.50 -15.88 0.65
N ASN A 28 -0.81 -15.67 -0.62
CA ASN A 28 0.00 -16.18 -1.73
C ASN A 28 1.38 -15.51 -1.81
N HIS A 29 1.46 -14.21 -1.51
CA HIS A 29 2.75 -13.52 -1.40
C HIS A 29 3.60 -14.06 -0.24
N ALA A 30 2.99 -14.27 0.93
CA ALA A 30 3.68 -14.85 2.09
C ALA A 30 4.23 -16.25 1.80
N LYS A 31 3.42 -17.10 1.15
CA LYS A 31 3.84 -18.43 0.68
C LYS A 31 4.99 -18.34 -0.33
N GLY A 32 4.87 -17.45 -1.33
CA GLY A 32 5.89 -17.27 -2.36
C GLY A 32 7.24 -16.81 -1.81
N GLY A 33 7.23 -15.98 -0.77
CA GLY A 33 8.44 -15.56 -0.05
C GLY A 33 8.96 -16.54 1.00
N GLY A 34 8.25 -17.66 1.23
CA GLY A 34 8.62 -18.63 2.28
C GLY A 34 8.46 -18.12 3.71
N PHE A 35 7.68 -17.05 3.92
CA PHE A 35 7.44 -16.49 5.23
C PHE A 35 6.23 -17.14 5.91
N PRO A 36 6.26 -17.40 7.23
CA PRO A 36 5.07 -17.80 7.95
C PRO A 36 4.05 -16.66 7.92
N LEU A 37 2.76 -17.01 7.87
CA LEU A 37 1.70 -16.03 8.06
C LEU A 37 1.86 -15.40 9.44
N PRO A 38 1.96 -14.06 9.54
CA PRO A 38 2.18 -13.43 10.82
C PRO A 38 0.94 -13.57 11.71
N GLN A 39 1.10 -13.54 13.04
CA GLN A 39 -0.02 -13.60 13.99
C GLN A 39 -0.69 -12.24 14.24
N VAL A 40 0.04 -11.16 13.98
CA VAL A 40 -0.43 -9.78 13.99
C VAL A 40 0.04 -9.08 12.71
N PRO A 41 -0.61 -8.02 12.23
CA PRO A 41 -0.21 -7.35 10.99
C PRO A 41 1.22 -6.80 11.10
N ILE A 42 2.03 -7.04 10.06
CA ILE A 42 3.37 -6.46 10.00
C ILE A 42 3.22 -5.05 9.44
N LEU A 43 3.51 -4.07 10.28
CA LEU A 43 3.47 -2.66 9.91
C LEU A 43 4.88 -2.11 9.71
N PHE A 44 5.05 -1.37 8.62
CA PHE A 44 6.23 -0.57 8.38
C PHE A 44 5.82 0.76 7.73
N THR A 45 6.81 1.60 7.45
CA THR A 45 6.57 2.94 6.92
C THR A 45 7.48 3.25 5.77
N LYS A 46 6.98 4.02 4.81
CA LYS A 46 7.81 4.70 3.82
C LYS A 46 7.98 6.18 4.19
N SER A 47 9.18 6.71 3.99
CA SER A 47 9.46 8.16 4.10
C SER A 47 8.69 8.92 3.04
N ARG A 48 8.28 10.17 3.29
CA ARG A 48 7.68 11.05 2.27
C ARG A 48 8.56 11.21 1.01
N SER A 49 9.87 11.02 1.15
CA SER A 49 10.80 11.05 0.00
C SER A 49 10.61 9.87 -0.96
N ALA A 50 10.00 8.77 -0.51
CA ALA A 50 9.62 7.65 -1.37
C ALA A 50 8.48 8.00 -2.34
N LEU A 51 7.63 8.97 -2.00
CA LEU A 51 6.48 9.35 -2.84
C LEU A 51 6.95 10.02 -4.13
N ILE A 52 6.47 9.51 -5.26
CA ILE A 52 6.63 10.11 -6.59
C ILE A 52 5.34 9.93 -7.41
N ALA A 53 5.07 10.84 -8.35
CA ALA A 53 3.85 10.79 -9.17
C ALA A 53 3.91 9.68 -10.24
N TYR A 54 2.79 9.01 -10.50
CA TYR A 54 2.65 8.21 -11.72
C TYR A 54 2.28 9.09 -12.94
N PRO A 55 2.86 8.87 -14.13
CA PRO A 55 4.02 8.02 -14.39
C PRO A 55 5.32 8.76 -14.06
N ALA A 56 6.26 8.08 -13.40
CA ALA A 56 7.60 8.60 -13.20
C ALA A 56 8.65 7.50 -13.34
N THR A 57 9.85 7.90 -13.73
CA THR A 57 11.04 7.04 -13.68
C THR A 57 11.54 6.97 -12.25
N VAL A 58 11.66 5.76 -11.71
CA VAL A 58 12.26 5.54 -10.39
C VAL A 58 13.73 5.23 -10.55
N ASN A 59 14.56 6.01 -9.86
CA ASN A 59 16.01 5.78 -9.81
C ASN A 59 16.33 4.85 -8.64
N ILE A 60 16.77 3.63 -8.93
CA ILE A 60 17.23 2.70 -7.90
C ILE A 60 18.58 3.20 -7.34
N PRO A 61 18.70 3.47 -6.04
CA PRO A 61 19.94 3.98 -5.45
C PRO A 61 21.05 2.93 -5.46
N LYS A 62 22.32 3.36 -5.47
CA LYS A 62 23.49 2.47 -5.54
C LYS A 62 23.48 1.34 -4.51
N CYS A 63 22.97 1.57 -3.30
CA CYS A 63 22.88 0.55 -2.26
C CYS A 63 21.87 -0.58 -2.55
N ALA A 64 21.03 -0.43 -3.58
CA ALA A 64 20.01 -1.37 -4.02
C ALA A 64 20.17 -1.78 -5.51
N GLN A 65 21.33 -1.48 -6.12
CA GLN A 65 21.68 -1.88 -7.49
C GLN A 65 22.35 -3.26 -7.54
N ASP A 66 21.76 -4.23 -6.83
CA ASP A 66 22.23 -5.61 -6.75
C ASP A 66 21.28 -6.58 -7.47
N GLU A 67 20.46 -6.05 -8.38
CA GLU A 67 19.47 -6.78 -9.18
C GLU A 67 18.33 -7.42 -8.36
N THR A 68 18.17 -7.03 -7.09
CA THR A 68 17.11 -7.55 -6.20
C THR A 68 15.98 -6.56 -5.93
N SER A 69 15.99 -5.41 -6.61
CA SER A 69 14.87 -4.46 -6.54
C SER A 69 13.64 -5.06 -7.21
N ASP A 70 12.51 -5.01 -6.51
CA ASP A 70 11.29 -5.72 -6.87
C ASP A 70 10.08 -4.78 -6.80
N TYR A 71 9.06 -5.05 -7.63
CA TYR A 71 7.80 -4.31 -7.70
C TYR A 71 6.72 -4.99 -6.84
N GLU A 72 5.79 -4.21 -6.32
CA GLU A 72 4.67 -4.71 -5.54
C GLU A 72 3.44 -3.86 -5.89
N SER A 73 2.50 -4.43 -6.67
CA SER A 73 1.27 -3.71 -7.03
C SER A 73 0.35 -3.64 -5.81
N GLU A 74 0.03 -2.43 -5.36
CA GLU A 74 -0.72 -2.21 -4.12
C GLU A 74 -1.94 -1.27 -4.27
N LEU A 75 -3.01 -1.59 -3.53
CA LEU A 75 -4.12 -0.67 -3.31
C LEU A 75 -3.75 0.34 -2.22
N CYS A 76 -3.94 1.61 -2.51
CA CYS A 76 -3.64 2.69 -1.59
C CYS A 76 -4.89 3.47 -1.20
N LEU A 77 -5.00 3.78 0.09
CA LEU A 77 -6.11 4.50 0.69
C LEU A 77 -5.59 5.83 1.20
N VAL A 78 -6.30 6.88 0.84
CA VAL A 78 -6.03 8.23 1.33
C VAL A 78 -7.07 8.56 2.38
N THR A 79 -6.66 8.98 3.57
CA THR A 79 -7.61 9.36 4.62
C THR A 79 -7.94 10.85 4.60
N CYS A 80 -9.16 11.17 5.00
CA CYS A 80 -9.64 12.53 5.19
C CYS A 80 -9.88 12.89 6.67
N LYS A 81 -9.98 11.90 7.56
CA LYS A 81 -10.29 12.11 8.99
C LYS A 81 -9.26 11.43 9.88
N THR A 82 -8.85 12.13 10.93
CA THR A 82 -8.11 11.54 12.05
C THR A 82 -9.07 10.74 12.94
N GLY A 83 -8.55 9.79 13.71
CA GLY A 83 -9.34 9.04 14.67
C GLY A 83 -8.46 8.16 15.57
N ARG A 84 -9.01 7.62 16.63
CA ARG A 84 -8.37 6.64 17.50
C ARG A 84 -9.43 5.64 17.94
N ASP A 85 -9.03 4.38 18.11
CA ASP A 85 -9.90 3.27 18.50
C ASP A 85 -11.12 3.18 17.56
N ILE A 86 -10.86 3.33 16.26
CA ILE A 86 -11.90 3.40 15.22
C ILE A 86 -12.56 2.02 15.09
N SER A 87 -13.89 1.98 15.19
CA SER A 87 -14.63 0.74 14.98
C SER A 87 -14.55 0.27 13.52
N GLU A 88 -14.71 -1.03 13.29
CA GLU A 88 -14.84 -1.61 11.94
C GLU A 88 -15.81 -0.84 11.05
N GLN A 89 -17.03 -0.67 11.57
CA GLN A 89 -18.14 -0.14 10.80
C GLN A 89 -17.92 1.32 10.43
N GLY A 90 -17.21 2.08 11.28
CA GLY A 90 -16.92 3.49 11.05
C GLY A 90 -15.67 3.73 10.23
N ALA A 91 -14.87 2.71 9.93
CA ALA A 91 -13.53 2.98 9.43
C ALA A 91 -13.47 3.44 7.98
N LEU A 92 -14.37 2.95 7.11
CA LEU A 92 -14.48 3.44 5.73
C LEU A 92 -14.89 4.93 5.69
N ASP A 93 -15.54 5.44 6.73
CA ASP A 93 -15.90 6.87 6.83
C ASP A 93 -14.68 7.79 6.99
N HIS A 94 -13.51 7.23 7.30
CA HIS A 94 -12.24 7.96 7.37
C HIS A 94 -11.49 8.01 6.03
N VAL A 95 -11.94 7.25 5.03
CA VAL A 95 -11.28 7.11 3.72
C VAL A 95 -11.84 8.16 2.75
N LEU A 96 -10.95 9.03 2.26
CA LEU A 96 -11.24 9.99 1.19
C LEU A 96 -11.47 9.26 -0.14
N GLY A 97 -10.62 8.28 -0.41
CA GLY A 97 -10.66 7.51 -1.64
C GLY A 97 -9.49 6.56 -1.78
N TYR A 98 -9.44 5.94 -2.96
CA TYR A 98 -8.51 4.89 -3.32
C TYR A 98 -7.67 5.30 -4.54
N THR A 99 -6.40 4.92 -4.55
CA THR A 99 -5.49 5.01 -5.69
C THR A 99 -4.68 3.73 -5.75
N VAL A 100 -3.84 3.55 -6.77
CA VAL A 100 -2.86 2.45 -6.80
C VAL A 100 -1.45 2.98 -6.59
N SER A 101 -0.57 2.09 -6.16
CA SER A 101 0.86 2.33 -5.99
C SER A 101 1.66 1.13 -6.49
N ASP A 102 2.87 1.38 -6.96
CA ASP A 102 3.90 0.34 -7.08
C ASP A 102 4.89 0.50 -5.93
N TYR A 103 5.07 -0.55 -5.15
CA TYR A 103 5.87 -0.57 -3.95
C TYR A 103 7.24 -1.18 -4.23
N ILE A 104 8.20 -0.32 -4.53
CA ILE A 104 9.55 -0.78 -4.86
C ILE A 104 10.28 -1.19 -3.58
N SER A 105 10.85 -2.38 -3.61
CA SER A 105 11.50 -3.02 -2.46
C SER A 105 12.88 -3.53 -2.83
N ALA A 106 13.91 -3.14 -2.08
CA ALA A 106 15.25 -3.72 -2.23
C ALA A 106 15.33 -5.03 -1.43
N ARG A 107 15.20 -6.20 -2.09
CA ARG A 107 15.00 -7.48 -1.39
C ARG A 107 16.21 -7.92 -0.58
N THR A 108 17.43 -7.75 -1.07
CA THR A 108 18.64 -8.05 -0.25
C THR A 108 18.63 -7.24 1.03
N LEU A 109 18.40 -5.92 0.94
CA LEU A 109 18.33 -5.06 2.11
C LEU A 109 17.22 -5.49 3.06
N GLN A 110 16.07 -5.92 2.54
CA GLN A 110 14.93 -6.40 3.33
C GLN A 110 15.27 -7.65 4.15
N ILE A 111 16.04 -8.58 3.58
CA ILE A 111 16.40 -9.84 4.22
C ILE A 111 17.48 -9.64 5.29
N ILE A 112 18.46 -8.78 5.04
CA ILE A 112 19.59 -8.55 5.97
C ILE A 112 19.25 -7.58 7.11
N THR A 113 18.11 -6.90 7.05
CA THR A 113 17.65 -5.96 8.08
C THR A 113 16.43 -6.49 8.82
N ASN A 114 16.31 -6.09 10.09
CA ASN A 114 15.10 -6.35 10.88
C ASN A 114 14.01 -5.28 10.67
N GLN A 115 14.32 -4.19 9.95
CA GLN A 115 13.44 -3.03 9.80
C GLN A 115 13.12 -2.76 8.32
N TRP A 116 11.96 -3.22 7.86
CA TRP A 116 11.56 -3.15 6.44
C TRP A 116 11.45 -1.72 5.89
N SER A 117 11.22 -0.72 6.75
CA SER A 117 11.25 0.69 6.34
C SER A 117 12.57 1.08 5.67
N TYR A 118 13.69 0.44 6.02
CA TYR A 118 14.99 0.71 5.40
C TYR A 118 15.06 0.23 3.94
N SER A 119 14.55 -0.97 3.66
CA SER A 119 14.61 -1.58 2.32
C SER A 119 13.49 -1.12 1.39
N LYS A 120 12.38 -0.66 1.97
CA LYS A 120 11.18 -0.24 1.24
C LYS A 120 11.05 1.30 1.16
N GLY A 121 11.68 2.06 2.06
CA GLY A 121 11.53 3.52 2.16
C GLY A 121 12.55 4.34 1.38
N LEU A 122 13.19 3.78 0.36
CA LEU A 122 14.17 4.47 -0.49
C LEU A 122 13.52 5.63 -1.28
N ASP A 123 14.32 6.59 -1.72
CA ASP A 123 13.78 7.74 -2.47
C ASP A 123 13.07 7.29 -3.75
N SER A 124 11.90 7.87 -4.00
CA SER A 124 11.02 7.54 -5.14
C SER A 124 10.50 6.08 -5.21
N SER A 125 10.63 5.27 -4.15
CA SER A 125 10.19 3.87 -4.13
C SER A 125 8.67 3.64 -4.03
N CYS A 126 7.88 4.70 -4.09
CA CYS A 126 6.42 4.68 -4.02
C CYS A 126 5.78 5.55 -5.11
N PRO A 127 5.84 5.14 -6.40
CA PRO A 127 5.01 5.72 -7.45
C PRO A 127 3.52 5.61 -7.13
N LEU A 128 2.84 6.75 -7.03
CA LEU A 128 1.44 6.85 -6.64
C LEU A 128 0.58 7.49 -7.74
N GLY A 129 -0.57 6.91 -8.04
CA GLY A 129 -1.55 7.48 -8.98
C GLY A 129 -2.16 6.43 -9.91
N PRO A 130 -2.67 6.81 -11.10
CA PRO A 130 -2.73 8.18 -11.64
C PRO A 130 -3.80 9.06 -10.98
N VAL A 131 -4.82 8.48 -10.36
CA VAL A 131 -6.00 9.20 -9.88
C VAL A 131 -6.44 8.74 -8.50
N LEU A 132 -7.04 9.65 -7.75
CA LEU A 132 -7.78 9.31 -6.54
C LEU A 132 -9.25 9.10 -6.88
N VAL A 133 -9.75 7.89 -6.65
CA VAL A 133 -11.16 7.55 -6.83
C VAL A 133 -11.87 7.67 -5.49
N ALA A 134 -12.91 8.50 -5.43
CA ALA A 134 -13.65 8.75 -4.20
C ALA A 134 -14.26 7.48 -3.62
N SER A 135 -14.30 7.37 -2.29
CA SER A 135 -14.91 6.24 -1.58
C SER A 135 -16.41 6.08 -1.83
N SER A 136 -17.10 7.15 -2.25
CA SER A 136 -18.51 7.07 -2.67
C SER A 136 -18.71 6.32 -3.99
N VAL A 137 -17.68 6.23 -4.84
CA VAL A 137 -17.66 5.50 -6.11
C VAL A 137 -17.27 4.05 -5.87
N ILE A 138 -16.21 3.80 -5.11
CA ILE A 138 -15.77 2.46 -4.70
C ILE A 138 -16.32 2.18 -3.30
N ARG A 139 -17.56 1.70 -3.23
CA ARG A 139 -18.24 1.45 -1.94
C ARG A 139 -17.73 0.21 -1.23
N ASP A 140 -17.33 -0.80 -1.99
CA ASP A 140 -16.72 -2.02 -1.48
C ASP A 140 -15.38 -2.27 -2.19
N PRO A 141 -14.25 -1.84 -1.58
CA PRO A 141 -12.93 -2.03 -2.18
C PRO A 141 -12.54 -3.50 -2.29
N GLN A 142 -13.17 -4.42 -1.54
CA GLN A 142 -12.84 -5.84 -1.58
C GLN A 142 -13.17 -6.47 -2.93
N THR A 143 -14.12 -5.91 -3.67
CA THR A 143 -14.48 -6.36 -5.01
C THR A 143 -13.42 -6.09 -6.08
N LEU A 144 -12.39 -5.29 -5.76
CA LEU A 144 -11.38 -4.88 -6.73
C LEU A 144 -10.40 -6.02 -7.05
N ALA A 145 -9.93 -6.02 -8.29
CA ALA A 145 -8.78 -6.79 -8.73
C ALA A 145 -7.55 -5.87 -8.79
N ILE A 146 -6.37 -6.44 -8.57
CA ILE A 146 -5.09 -5.77 -8.70
C ILE A 146 -4.20 -6.53 -9.67
N LYS A 147 -3.56 -5.79 -10.59
CA LYS A 147 -2.68 -6.37 -11.59
C LYS A 147 -1.40 -5.58 -11.73
N GLY A 148 -0.29 -6.29 -11.83
CA GLY A 148 1.04 -5.76 -12.07
C GLY A 148 1.56 -6.20 -13.44
N PHE A 149 2.14 -5.27 -14.17
CA PHE A 149 2.70 -5.53 -15.50
C PHE A 149 4.16 -5.13 -15.55
N TYR A 150 5.02 -6.07 -15.98
CA TYR A 150 6.43 -5.82 -16.24
C TYR A 150 6.72 -6.11 -17.71
N ASN A 151 7.23 -5.10 -18.44
CA ASN A 151 7.46 -5.17 -19.89
C ASN A 151 6.26 -5.72 -20.69
N GLY A 152 5.05 -5.32 -20.30
CA GLY A 152 3.79 -5.72 -20.94
C GLY A 152 3.30 -7.12 -20.55
N GLN A 153 4.04 -7.89 -19.75
CA GLN A 153 3.62 -9.17 -19.24
C GLN A 153 2.94 -9.02 -17.88
N ASN A 154 1.81 -9.71 -17.69
CA ASN A 154 1.15 -9.79 -16.40
C ASN A 154 1.99 -10.67 -15.45
N VAL A 155 2.44 -10.08 -14.35
CA VAL A 155 3.34 -10.69 -13.38
C VAL A 155 2.73 -10.77 -11.97
N GLN A 156 1.63 -10.05 -11.73
CA GLN A 156 0.86 -10.08 -10.50
C GLN A 156 -0.61 -10.02 -10.86
N ASP A 157 -1.41 -10.96 -10.36
CA ASP A 157 -2.86 -10.99 -10.58
C ASP A 157 -3.53 -11.43 -9.26
N GLY A 158 -4.23 -10.50 -8.64
CA GLY A 158 -4.81 -10.69 -7.30
C GLY A 158 -6.16 -10.00 -7.14
N HIS A 159 -6.82 -10.31 -6.03
CA HIS A 159 -8.11 -9.73 -5.65
C HIS A 159 -8.07 -9.25 -4.20
N ILE A 160 -8.58 -8.03 -3.97
CA ILE A 160 -8.56 -7.36 -2.67
C ILE A 160 -9.37 -8.14 -1.61
N TYR A 161 -10.46 -8.79 -2.00
CA TYR A 161 -11.28 -9.62 -1.09
C TYR A 161 -10.53 -10.82 -0.49
N GLN A 162 -9.61 -11.40 -1.24
CA GLN A 162 -8.88 -12.58 -0.77
C GLN A 162 -7.70 -12.15 0.10
N GLU A 163 -7.15 -10.98 -0.18
CA GLU A 163 -5.82 -10.58 0.20
C GLU A 163 -5.69 -9.07 -0.11
N ALA A 164 -5.52 -8.19 0.89
CA ALA A 164 -5.38 -6.75 0.62
C ALA A 164 -4.44 -6.05 1.59
N ASP A 165 -3.24 -5.72 1.15
CA ASP A 165 -2.45 -4.66 1.77
C ASP A 165 -3.15 -3.30 1.51
N LEU A 166 -3.41 -2.58 2.58
CA LEU A 166 -3.96 -1.23 2.57
C LEU A 166 -2.79 -0.28 2.88
N MET A 167 -2.37 0.54 1.92
CA MET A 167 -1.60 1.74 2.28
C MET A 167 -2.52 2.74 2.94
N LEU A 168 -2.13 3.30 4.07
CA LEU A 168 -2.80 4.49 4.59
C LEU A 168 -1.89 5.70 4.39
N ILE A 169 -2.29 6.60 3.49
CA ILE A 169 -1.69 7.92 3.38
C ILE A 169 -2.53 8.88 4.21
N ALA A 170 -2.00 9.27 5.36
CA ALA A 170 -2.67 10.19 6.27
C ALA A 170 -2.26 11.63 6.01
N LYS A 171 -3.26 12.47 5.69
CA LYS A 171 -3.05 13.91 5.47
C LYS A 171 -2.89 14.73 6.76
N ASN A 172 -3.34 14.25 7.94
CA ASN A 172 -3.29 15.01 9.19
C ASN A 172 -3.04 14.15 10.44
N ASP A 173 -2.25 14.71 11.37
CA ASP A 173 -1.95 14.34 12.77
C ASP A 173 -1.52 12.90 13.13
N LEU A 174 -0.42 12.80 13.89
CA LEU A 174 0.28 11.62 14.38
C LEU A 174 -0.47 10.83 15.48
N ARG A 175 -1.78 11.07 15.70
CA ARG A 175 -2.52 10.51 16.86
C ARG A 175 -3.35 9.27 16.56
N SER A 176 -3.53 8.91 15.29
CA SER A 176 -4.28 7.75 14.80
C SER A 176 -3.39 6.54 14.52
N ARG A 177 -2.59 6.11 15.50
CA ARG A 177 -1.34 5.40 15.16
C ARG A 177 -1.44 3.93 14.78
N ASN A 178 -2.48 3.16 15.11
CA ASN A 178 -2.50 1.73 14.76
C ASN A 178 -3.90 1.13 14.52
N ASP A 179 -4.98 1.87 14.79
CA ASP A 179 -6.31 1.26 14.96
C ASP A 179 -7.02 0.97 13.63
N LEU A 180 -6.54 1.52 12.51
CA LEU A 180 -6.97 1.09 11.18
C LEU A 180 -6.33 -0.24 10.77
N PHE A 181 -5.38 -0.75 11.56
CA PHE A 181 -4.55 -1.90 11.25
C PHE A 181 -4.57 -2.98 12.34
N ASP A 182 -5.39 -2.87 13.39
CA ASP A 182 -5.51 -3.93 14.41
C ASP A 182 -6.32 -5.12 13.86
N ARG A 183 -5.89 -6.37 14.09
CA ARG A 183 -6.66 -7.58 13.77
C ARG A 183 -7.96 -7.73 14.56
N ASN A 184 -8.07 -7.07 15.71
CA ASN A 184 -9.31 -6.98 16.49
C ASN A 184 -10.19 -5.80 16.08
N THR A 185 -9.67 -4.87 15.29
CA THR A 185 -10.48 -3.94 14.49
C THR A 185 -10.79 -4.55 13.13
N SER A 186 -11.89 -4.09 12.54
CA SER A 186 -12.65 -4.85 11.54
C SER A 186 -11.92 -5.27 10.28
N TRP A 187 -10.98 -4.44 9.85
CA TRP A 187 -10.39 -4.48 8.52
C TRP A 187 -9.79 -5.84 8.16
N ASN A 188 -9.19 -6.53 9.13
CA ASN A 188 -8.62 -7.86 8.92
C ASN A 188 -9.63 -9.00 9.17
N ARG A 189 -10.73 -8.77 9.91
CA ARG A 189 -11.79 -9.79 10.12
C ARG A 189 -12.81 -9.82 9.00
N THR A 190 -13.04 -8.72 8.29
CA THR A 190 -13.81 -8.76 7.04
C THR A 190 -13.09 -9.63 5.98
N LEU A 191 -11.75 -9.68 6.03
CA LEU A 191 -10.91 -10.55 5.19
C LEU A 191 -10.77 -12.00 5.72
N SER A 192 -11.23 -12.31 6.94
CA SER A 192 -11.15 -13.65 7.53
C SER A 192 -12.51 -14.33 7.76
N LYS A 193 -13.63 -13.70 7.37
CA LYS A 193 -14.98 -14.21 7.68
C LYS A 193 -15.59 -15.16 6.64
N PHE A 194 -14.84 -15.59 5.63
CA PHE A 194 -15.32 -16.56 4.63
C PHE A 194 -14.39 -17.77 4.42
N GLU A 195 -13.71 -18.22 5.47
CA GLU A 195 -13.28 -19.63 5.55
C GLU A 195 -14.42 -20.49 6.11
N SER A 196 -15.47 -20.70 5.30
CA SER A 196 -16.33 -21.89 5.32
C SER A 196 -17.47 -21.74 4.30
N SER A 197 -17.24 -22.21 3.08
CA SER A 197 -18.21 -22.92 2.22
C SER A 197 -17.77 -22.93 0.76
N ALA A 198 -16.98 -23.95 0.40
CA ALA A 198 -16.97 -24.71 -0.85
C ALA A 198 -15.58 -25.35 -1.02
#